data_AF-A0A1F5CBJ4-F1
#
_entry.id   AF-A0A1F5CBJ4-F1
#
_cell.length_a   1.000
_cell.length_b   1.000
_cell.length_c   1.000
_cell.angle_alpha   90.00
_cell.angle_beta   90.00
_cell.angle_gamma   90.00
#
_symmetry.space_group_name_H-M   'P 1'
#
loop_
_entity.id
_entity.type
_entity.pdbx_description
1 polymer ?
#
loop_
_entity_poly.entity_id
_entity_poly.type
_entity_poly.pdbx_seq_one_letter_code
_entity_poly.pdbx_strand_id
1 'polypeptide(L)'
;MAKKSRRRFICIDCGVDTGKIGEYYFIHTLLWISVMDSIKGMLCIGCLEKRLGRRLWRNDFTNAWINDPRYGHKSQRLMSRLAGGER
;
A
#
# COMPACT_ATOMS: atom_id res chain seq x y z
N MET A 1 -25.56 -12.49 3.79
CA MET A 1 -24.36 -11.66 4.06
C MET A 1 -23.96 -10.95 2.78
N ALA A 2 -24.06 -9.61 2.70
CA ALA A 2 -23.63 -8.89 1.51
C ALA A 2 -22.13 -9.14 1.29
N LYS A 3 -21.75 -9.75 0.15
CA LYS A 3 -20.35 -9.90 -0.27
C LYS A 3 -19.75 -8.49 -0.37
N LYS A 4 -18.98 -8.06 0.64
CA LYS A 4 -18.26 -6.79 0.61
C LYS A 4 -17.42 -6.77 -0.68
N SER A 5 -17.74 -5.85 -1.58
CA SER A 5 -17.09 -5.77 -2.88
C SER A 5 -15.59 -5.57 -2.71
N ARG A 6 -14.80 -6.54 -3.19
CA ARG A 6 -13.33 -6.50 -3.15
C ARG A 6 -12.74 -5.53 -4.17
N ARG A 7 -13.56 -4.90 -5.01
CA ARG A 7 -13.12 -4.01 -6.10
C ARG A 7 -12.24 -2.86 -5.61
N ARG A 8 -12.45 -2.37 -4.39
CA ARG A 8 -11.64 -1.29 -3.78
C ARG A 8 -10.21 -1.72 -3.41
N PHE A 9 -9.94 -3.02 -3.37
CA PHE A 9 -8.62 -3.57 -3.05
C PHE A 9 -7.85 -4.01 -4.30
N ILE A 10 -8.45 -3.92 -5.48
CA ILE A 10 -7.79 -4.33 -6.71
C ILE A 10 -6.78 -3.26 -7.12
N CYS A 11 -5.54 -3.69 -7.33
CA CYS A 11 -4.49 -2.84 -7.88
C CYS A 11 -4.88 -2.39 -9.28
N ILE A 12 -4.87 -1.09 -9.52
CA ILE A 12 -5.29 -0.51 -10.81
C ILE A 12 -4.32 -0.90 -11.94
N ASP A 13 -3.03 -1.10 -11.64
CA ASP A 13 -2.02 -1.38 -12.65
C ASP A 13 -1.91 -2.85 -13.04
N CYS A 14 -1.93 -3.75 -12.05
CA CYS A 14 -1.69 -5.18 -12.30
C CYS A 14 -2.88 -6.08 -11.96
N GLY A 15 -4.00 -5.52 -11.48
CA GLY A 15 -5.21 -6.28 -11.18
C GLY A 15 -5.13 -7.17 -9.94
N VAL A 16 -4.00 -7.21 -9.23
CA VAL A 16 -3.87 -8.04 -8.02
C VAL A 16 -4.74 -7.51 -6.89
N ASP A 17 -5.34 -8.42 -6.14
CA ASP A 17 -6.12 -8.07 -4.96
C ASP A 17 -5.18 -7.84 -3.75
N THR A 18 -4.88 -6.56 -3.48
CA THR A 18 -3.99 -6.11 -2.41
C THR A 18 -4.44 -6.59 -1.03
N GLY A 19 -5.75 -6.71 -0.82
CA GLY A 19 -6.29 -7.21 0.45
C GLY A 19 -6.09 -8.71 0.63
N LYS A 20 -5.76 -9.46 -0.43
CA LYS A 20 -5.50 -10.91 -0.38
C LYS A 20 -4.02 -11.18 -0.17
N ILE A 21 -3.17 -10.40 -0.84
CA ILE A 21 -1.71 -10.52 -0.71
C ILE A 21 -1.16 -9.81 0.54
N GLY A 22 -2.00 -9.14 1.34
CA GLY A 22 -1.56 -8.43 2.54
C GLY A 22 -0.84 -7.12 2.24
N GLU A 23 -1.20 -6.45 1.16
CA GLU A 23 -0.64 -5.14 0.77
C GLU A 23 -1.68 -4.04 0.90
N TYR A 24 -2.45 -4.06 1.98
CA TYR A 24 -3.36 -2.99 2.34
C TYR A 24 -2.67 -2.04 3.33
N TYR A 25 -2.36 -0.83 2.86
CA TYR A 25 -1.55 0.17 3.57
C TYR A 25 -2.05 1.59 3.27
N PHE A 26 -1.52 2.57 3.99
CA PHE A 26 -1.82 4.00 3.78
C PHE A 26 -0.53 4.82 3.75
N ILE A 27 -0.29 5.55 2.67
CA ILE A 27 0.84 6.49 2.58
C ILE A 27 0.37 7.93 2.75
N HIS A 28 1.30 8.87 2.91
CA HIS A 28 0.96 10.29 2.95
C HIS A 28 0.17 10.70 1.69
N THR A 29 -0.94 11.41 1.89
CA THR A 29 -1.83 11.83 0.81
C THR A 29 -1.10 12.61 -0.29
N LEU A 30 -0.15 13.47 0.09
CA LEU A 30 0.67 14.23 -0.87
C LEU A 30 1.55 13.32 -1.73
N LEU A 31 2.14 12.29 -1.14
CA LEU A 31 2.93 11.30 -1.87
C LEU A 31 2.04 10.46 -2.80
N TRP A 32 0.84 10.07 -2.34
CA TRP A 32 -0.12 9.37 -3.19
C TRP A 32 -0.53 10.22 -4.39
N ILE A 33 -0.90 11.48 -4.18
CA ILE A 33 -1.30 12.42 -5.25
C ILE A 33 -0.15 12.66 -6.24
N SER A 34 1.11 12.64 -5.79
CA SER A 34 2.26 12.78 -6.70
C SER A 34 2.39 11.65 -7.72
N VAL A 35 1.78 10.49 -7.44
CA VAL A 35 1.87 9.27 -8.27
C VAL A 35 0.53 8.92 -8.94
N MET A 36 -0.56 9.37 -8.34
CA MET A 36 -1.93 9.13 -8.76
C MET A 36 -2.66 10.46 -8.86
N ASP A 37 -3.19 10.79 -10.03
CA ASP A 37 -4.05 11.96 -10.25
C ASP A 37 -5.47 11.80 -9.63
N SER A 38 -5.59 10.97 -8.58
CA SER A 38 -6.84 10.71 -7.88
C SER A 38 -6.59 10.26 -6.44
N ILE A 39 -7.44 10.70 -5.53
CA ILE A 39 -7.49 10.21 -4.15
C ILE A 39 -8.13 8.82 -4.02
N LYS A 40 -8.75 8.32 -5.10
CA LYS A 40 -9.40 7.01 -5.13
C LYS A 40 -8.51 6.01 -5.83
N GLY A 41 -8.56 4.77 -5.35
CA GLY A 41 -7.89 3.65 -5.97
C GLY A 41 -7.06 2.85 -4.98
N MET A 42 -6.41 1.83 -5.50
CA MET A 42 -5.46 1.02 -4.76
C MET A 42 -4.33 0.60 -5.70
N LEU A 43 -3.12 0.58 -5.16
CA LEU A 43 -1.94 0.04 -5.84
C LEU A 43 -1.31 -0.97 -4.89
N CYS A 44 -0.79 -2.07 -5.45
CA CYS A 44 0.13 -2.91 -4.68
C CYS A 44 1.43 -2.13 -4.44
N ILE A 45 2.18 -2.50 -3.40
CA ILE A 45 3.38 -1.74 -3.01
C ILE A 45 4.39 -1.68 -4.16
N GLY A 46 4.46 -2.74 -4.97
CA GLY A 46 5.35 -2.80 -6.11
C GLY A 46 4.96 -1.92 -7.29
N CYS A 47 3.67 -1.76 -7.59
CA CYS A 47 3.22 -0.83 -8.63
C CYS A 47 3.40 0.61 -8.17
N LEU A 48 3.15 0.90 -6.89
CA LEU A 48 3.40 2.22 -6.32
C LEU A 48 4.89 2.59 -6.40
N GLU A 49 5.80 1.69 -6.00
CA GLU A 49 7.25 1.91 -6.11
C GLU A 49 7.69 2.12 -7.58
N LYS A 50 7.12 1.36 -8.53
CA LYS A 50 7.42 1.52 -9.96
C LYS A 50 7.03 2.89 -10.48
N ARG A 51 5.83 3.38 -10.15
CA ARG A 51 5.37 4.70 -10.58
C ARG A 51 6.14 5.84 -9.88
N LEU A 52 6.48 5.65 -8.61
CA LEU A 52 7.28 6.61 -7.85
C LEU A 52 8.74 6.67 -8.32
N GLY A 53 9.23 5.64 -9.01
CA GLY A 53 10.62 5.53 -9.46
C GLY A 53 11.63 5.24 -8.34
N ARG A 54 11.16 4.97 -7.12
CA ARG A 54 12.00 4.59 -5.97
C ARG A 54 11.28 3.62 -5.04
N ARG A 55 12.08 2.97 -4.18
CA ARG A 55 11.59 2.13 -3.10
C ARG A 55 10.93 3.00 -2.00
N LEU A 56 9.84 2.53 -1.43
CA LEU A 56 9.15 3.19 -0.30
C LEU A 56 9.84 2.85 1.00
N TRP A 57 9.95 3.85 1.89
CA TRP A 57 10.56 3.73 3.21
C TRP A 57 9.52 4.03 4.29
N ARG A 58 9.85 3.71 5.54
CA ARG A 58 8.94 3.86 6.68
C ARG A 58 8.30 5.26 6.77
N ASN A 59 9.06 6.31 6.46
CA ASN A 59 8.59 7.70 6.52
C ASN A 59 7.57 8.07 5.42
N ASP A 60 7.40 7.24 4.40
CA ASP A 60 6.37 7.45 3.38
C ASP A 60 4.98 7.03 3.86
N PHE A 61 4.93 6.20 4.91
CA PHE A 61 3.70 5.69 5.50
C PHE A 61 3.19 6.61 6.60
N THR A 62 1.86 6.73 6.71
CA THR A 62 1.26 7.47 7.83
C THR A 62 1.33 6.68 9.13
N ASN A 63 1.14 7.36 10.27
CA ASN A 63 1.01 6.72 11.58
C ASN A 63 -0.34 6.03 11.81
N ALA A 64 -1.09 5.74 10.74
CA ALA A 64 -2.38 5.06 10.85
C ALA A 64 -2.19 3.61 11.31
N TRP A 65 -3.12 3.12 12.14
CA TRP A 65 -3.17 1.74 12.65
C TRP A 65 -2.98 0.64 11.59
N ILE A 66 -3.44 0.89 10.36
CA ILE A 66 -3.32 -0.02 9.23
C ILE A 66 -1.89 -0.26 8.79
N ASN A 67 -0.97 0.66 9.09
CA ASN A 67 0.45 0.54 8.79
C ASN A 67 1.23 -0.07 9.94
N ASP A 68 0.61 -0.34 11.10
CA ASP A 68 1.29 -1.06 12.17
C ASP A 68 1.63 -2.48 11.69
N PRO A 69 2.91 -2.88 11.66
CA PRO A 69 3.31 -4.23 11.25
C PRO A 69 2.64 -5.36 12.06
N ARG A 70 2.18 -5.07 13.28
CA ARG A 70 1.49 -6.02 14.16
C ARG A 70 0.00 -6.15 13.84
N TYR A 71 -0.55 -5.25 13.00
CA TYR A 71 -1.95 -5.23 12.66
C TYR A 71 -2.25 -6.00 11.37
N GLY A 72 -2.96 -7.13 11.51
CA GLY A 72 -3.46 -7.93 10.40
C GLY A 72 -2.36 -8.62 9.60
N HIS A 73 -2.76 -9.37 8.57
CA HIS A 73 -1.81 -10.03 7.67
C HIS A 73 -1.18 -9.01 6.71
N LYS A 74 0.16 -8.99 6.67
CA LYS A 74 0.95 -8.16 5.73
C LYS A 74 1.92 -9.00 4.93
N SER A 75 2.11 -8.63 3.66
CA SER A 75 3.12 -9.26 2.81
C SER A 75 4.53 -9.01 3.37
N GLN A 76 5.45 -9.95 3.16
CA GLN A 76 6.85 -9.77 3.55
C GLN A 76 7.48 -8.51 2.92
N ARG A 77 7.07 -8.19 1.69
CA ARG A 77 7.51 -6.98 0.99
C ARG A 77 7.04 -5.71 1.69
N LEU A 78 5.76 -5.63 2.07
CA LEU A 78 5.21 -4.49 2.80
C LEU A 78 5.86 -4.36 4.19
N MET A 79 6.00 -5.48 4.92
CA MET A 79 6.67 -5.48 6.22
C MET A 79 8.10 -4.95 6.14
N SER A 80 8.85 -5.33 5.10
CA SER A 80 10.20 -4.81 4.85
C SER A 80 10.24 -3.28 4.66
N ARG A 81 9.16 -2.65 4.17
CA ARG A 81 9.10 -1.19 4.02
C ARG A 81 8.68 -0.49 5.31
N LEU A 82 7.76 -1.11 6.06
CA LEU A 82 7.27 -0.59 7.34
C LEU A 82 8.30 -0.71 8.46
N ALA A 83 9.11 -1.77 8.47
CA ALA A 83 10.16 -1.96 9.47
C ALA A 83 11.27 -0.89 9.38
N GLY A 84 11.49 -0.32 8.19
CA GLY A 84 12.63 0.52 7.89
C GLY A 84 13.88 -0.35 7.71
N GLY A 85 14.47 -0.34 6.50
CA GLY A 85 15.83 -0.84 6.35
C GLY A 85 16.79 0.15 7.01
N GLU A 86 17.73 -0.38 7.80
CA GLU A 86 18.85 0.35 8.40
C GLU A 86 19.47 1.35 7.42
N ARG A 87 19.81 2.53 7.96
CA ARG A 87 20.64 3.54 7.30
C ARG A 87 22.02 2.99 7.02
#